data_AF-A0A132EMN0-F1
#
_entry.id   AF-A0A132EMN0-F1
#
_cell.length_a   1.000
_cell.length_b   1.000
_cell.length_c   1.000
_cell.angle_alpha   90.00
_cell.angle_beta   90.00
_cell.angle_gamma   90.00
#
_symmetry.space_group_name_H-M   'P 1'
#
loop_
_entity.id
_entity.type
_entity.pdbx_description
1 polymer ?
#
loop_
_entity_poly.entity_id
_entity_poly.type
_entity_poly.pdbx_seq_one_letter_code
_entity_poly.pdbx_strand_id
1 'polypeptide(L)'
;MNAERLTLRAWLLSDAPVSRSQAALGLAYRRWRRFAANPLNLFGLAILVALVAVAIVGPLIMPHDPLRQVLSDRLLPPGSPSHWLGTDQLGRDILSRLIGGSRLTLGIALLVVVIVVPIGLLIGTTAGYCGGFVDSVLMRITDVALAFPKIVLALAFAAALGPGVINAVVAISITAWPAYARLARAETIRIAQADYIHAARLQGASGPRILLRYIVPLCMSSVIVRATLDMAGIILTVAGLGFLGLGAQPPSPEWGFMVASGRNVLLDAWWVATLPGAAILLVSLAFNLLGDGLRDVFDPRHGA
;
A
#
# COMPACT_ATOMS: atom_id res chain seq x y z
N MET A 1 42.64 -17.89 27.16
CA MET A 1 41.93 -17.66 25.88
C MET A 1 40.43 -17.67 26.18
N ASN A 2 39.89 -16.52 26.58
CA ASN A 2 38.44 -16.39 26.81
C ASN A 2 37.79 -16.11 25.45
N ALA A 3 36.95 -17.04 24.99
CA ALA A 3 36.00 -16.77 23.93
C ALA A 3 35.03 -15.70 24.47
N GLU A 4 35.32 -14.42 24.18
CA GLU A 4 34.33 -13.37 24.37
C GLU A 4 33.06 -13.80 23.64
N ARG A 5 31.96 -13.94 24.39
CA ARG A 5 30.64 -14.12 23.81
C ARG A 5 30.36 -12.86 22.99
N LEU A 6 30.68 -12.90 21.70
CA LEU A 6 30.26 -11.90 20.74
C LEU A 6 28.75 -11.75 20.90
N THR A 7 28.34 -10.63 21.50
CA THR A 7 26.92 -10.33 21.62
C THR A 7 26.32 -10.31 20.21
N LEU A 8 25.09 -10.78 20.02
CA LEU A 8 24.43 -10.77 18.71
C LEU A 8 24.49 -9.38 18.04
N ARG A 9 24.48 -8.32 18.86
CA ARG A 9 24.67 -6.94 18.41
C ARG A 9 26.08 -6.67 17.85
N ALA A 10 27.14 -7.15 18.50
CA ALA A 10 28.50 -7.04 18.00
C ALA A 10 28.71 -7.84 16.70
N TRP A 11 28.09 -9.02 16.61
CA TRP A 11 28.11 -9.85 15.40
C TRP A 11 27.37 -9.18 14.22
N LEU A 12 26.23 -8.53 14.45
CA LEU A 12 25.46 -7.82 13.42
C LEU A 12 26.07 -6.48 13.00
N LEU A 13 26.84 -5.83 13.86
CA LEU A 13 27.44 -4.52 13.59
C LEU A 13 28.90 -4.60 13.12
N SER A 14 29.48 -5.79 12.97
CA SER A 14 30.87 -5.99 12.55
C SER A 14 31.16 -5.32 11.19
N ASP A 15 32.28 -4.59 11.11
CA ASP A 15 32.70 -3.93 9.86
C ASP A 15 33.31 -4.89 8.83
N ALA A 16 33.65 -6.11 9.24
CA ALA A 16 34.12 -7.20 8.39
C ALA A 16 33.17 -8.42 8.49
N PRO A 17 32.01 -8.42 7.80
CA PRO A 17 31.11 -9.56 7.83
C PRO A 17 31.76 -10.79 7.19
N VAL A 18 31.69 -11.94 7.88
CA VAL A 18 32.35 -13.20 7.49
C VAL A 18 31.50 -13.97 6.46
N SER A 19 30.20 -13.68 6.36
CA SER A 19 29.28 -14.33 5.42
C SER A 19 28.31 -13.35 4.76
N ARG A 20 27.77 -13.73 3.59
CA ARG A 20 26.73 -12.96 2.88
C ARG A 20 25.46 -12.79 3.74
N SER A 21 25.10 -13.81 4.52
CA SER A 21 23.94 -13.74 5.42
C SER A 21 24.20 -12.79 6.58
N GLN A 22 25.40 -12.78 7.15
CA GLN A 22 25.79 -11.82 8.19
C GLN A 22 25.75 -10.38 7.67
N ALA A 23 26.27 -10.12 6.46
CA ALA A 23 26.21 -8.80 5.84
C ALA A 23 24.76 -8.33 5.62
N ALA A 24 23.89 -9.22 5.12
CA ALA A 24 22.48 -8.91 4.89
C ALA A 24 21.73 -8.64 6.21
N LEU A 25 21.94 -9.47 7.23
CA LEU A 25 21.32 -9.30 8.55
C LEU A 25 21.84 -8.05 9.26
N GLY A 26 23.13 -7.75 9.15
CA GLY A 26 23.72 -6.53 9.70
C GLY A 26 23.15 -5.26 9.06
N LEU A 27 22.99 -5.25 7.74
CA LEU A 27 22.34 -4.15 7.02
C LEU A 27 20.87 -4.00 7.44
N ALA A 28 20.13 -5.10 7.52
CA ALA A 28 18.74 -5.11 7.97
C ALA A 28 18.61 -4.58 9.40
N TYR A 29 19.52 -4.96 10.30
CA TYR A 29 19.54 -4.48 11.68
C TYR A 29 19.87 -2.98 11.77
N ARG A 30 20.86 -2.49 11.00
CA ARG A 30 21.18 -1.05 10.92
C ARG A 30 19.98 -0.25 10.40
N ARG A 31 19.31 -0.74 9.36
CA ARG A 31 18.07 -0.15 8.80
C ARG A 31 16.93 -0.13 9.82
N TRP A 32 16.68 -1.24 10.51
CA TRP A 32 15.68 -1.33 11.58
C TRP A 32 15.98 -0.37 12.72
N ARG A 33 17.24 -0.27 13.17
CA ARG A 33 17.61 0.68 14.23
C ARG A 33 17.35 2.13 13.84
N ARG A 34 17.59 2.51 12.58
CA ARG A 34 17.24 3.85 12.08
C ARG A 34 15.73 4.05 12.01
N PHE A 35 15.00 3.06 11.49
CA PHE A 35 13.55 3.08 11.45
C PHE A 35 12.94 3.29 12.85
N ALA A 36 13.39 2.48 13.81
CA ALA A 36 12.91 2.46 15.18
C ALA A 36 13.42 3.64 16.03
N ALA A 37 14.38 4.43 15.54
CA ALA A 37 14.83 5.63 16.23
C ALA A 37 13.76 6.75 16.21
N ASN A 38 12.85 6.73 15.23
CA ASN A 38 11.75 7.69 15.15
C ASN A 38 10.47 7.05 15.74
N PRO A 39 9.89 7.62 16.82
CA PRO A 39 8.69 7.08 17.44
C PRO A 39 7.46 7.11 16.53
N LEU A 40 7.40 8.05 15.57
CA LEU A 40 6.29 8.13 14.60
C LEU A 40 6.28 6.92 13.66
N ASN A 41 7.46 6.44 13.27
CA ASN A 41 7.60 5.25 12.43
C ASN A 41 7.10 4.00 13.16
N LEU A 42 7.45 3.87 14.45
CA LEU A 42 6.97 2.77 15.30
C LEU A 42 5.47 2.84 15.53
N PHE A 43 4.92 4.04 15.72
CA PHE A 43 3.49 4.25 15.87
C PHE A 43 2.71 3.84 14.61
N GLY A 44 3.16 4.28 13.43
CA GLY A 44 2.57 3.88 12.15
C GLY A 44 2.64 2.37 11.94
N LEU A 45 3.79 1.76 12.23
CA LEU A 45 3.97 0.31 12.16
C LEU A 45 3.04 -0.44 13.12
N ALA A 46 2.89 0.04 14.36
CA ALA A 46 2.02 -0.57 15.36
C ALA A 46 0.55 -0.54 14.91
N ILE A 47 0.07 0.59 14.36
CA ILE A 47 -1.28 0.68 13.81
C ILE A 47 -1.46 -0.29 12.65
N LEU A 48 -0.51 -0.34 11.71
CA LEU A 48 -0.62 -1.23 10.56
C LEU A 48 -0.64 -2.70 10.97
N VAL A 49 0.24 -3.10 11.89
CA VAL A 49 0.26 -4.47 12.43
C VAL A 49 -1.05 -4.81 13.13
N ALA A 50 -1.61 -3.89 13.92
CA ALA A 50 -2.91 -4.08 14.56
C ALA A 50 -4.03 -4.23 13.53
N LEU A 51 -4.06 -3.40 12.49
CA LEU A 51 -5.06 -3.49 11.41
C LEU A 51 -4.95 -4.80 10.62
N VAL A 52 -3.74 -5.24 10.30
CA VAL A 52 -3.51 -6.53 9.64
C VAL A 52 -3.93 -7.69 10.54
N ALA A 53 -3.63 -7.63 11.84
CA ALA A 53 -4.08 -8.62 12.81
C ALA A 53 -5.62 -8.67 12.88
N VAL A 54 -6.29 -7.52 12.90
CA VAL A 54 -7.76 -7.43 12.83
C VAL A 54 -8.28 -7.98 11.49
N ALA A 55 -7.63 -7.72 10.36
CA ALA A 55 -8.09 -8.24 9.08
C ALA A 55 -7.97 -9.78 8.96
N ILE A 56 -6.97 -10.38 9.62
CA ILE A 56 -6.71 -11.83 9.57
C ILE A 56 -7.49 -12.57 10.67
N VAL A 57 -7.38 -12.11 11.91
CA VAL A 57 -7.94 -12.78 13.11
C VAL A 57 -9.35 -12.27 13.43
N GLY A 58 -9.66 -11.03 13.07
CA GLY A 58 -10.95 -10.38 13.32
C GLY A 58 -12.17 -11.21 12.91
N PRO A 59 -12.16 -11.90 11.74
CA PRO A 59 -13.28 -12.76 11.38
C PRO A 59 -13.60 -13.89 12.36
N LEU A 60 -12.64 -14.28 13.21
CA LEU A 60 -12.81 -15.31 14.23
C LEU A 60 -13.33 -14.74 15.57
N ILE A 61 -13.20 -13.42 15.77
CA ILE A 61 -13.51 -12.74 17.03
C ILE A 61 -14.64 -11.70 16.89
N MET A 62 -15.26 -11.61 15.71
CA MET A 62 -16.38 -10.70 15.48
C MET A 62 -17.57 -11.06 16.38
N PRO A 63 -18.20 -10.09 17.08
CA PRO A 63 -19.34 -10.39 17.94
C PRO A 63 -20.57 -10.88 17.16
N HIS A 64 -20.77 -10.38 15.94
CA HIS A 64 -21.92 -10.67 15.09
C HIS A 64 -21.48 -10.91 13.64
N ASP A 65 -22.32 -11.55 12.85
CA ASP A 65 -22.14 -11.58 11.39
C ASP A 65 -22.30 -10.15 10.82
N PRO A 66 -21.30 -9.61 10.09
CA PRO A 66 -21.34 -8.25 9.52
C PRO A 66 -22.44 -8.04 8.48
N LEU A 67 -23.02 -9.12 7.94
CA LEU A 67 -24.09 -9.07 6.95
C LEU A 67 -25.48 -9.21 7.56
N ARG A 68 -25.59 -9.71 8.80
CA ARG A 68 -26.86 -9.97 9.48
C ARG A 68 -27.60 -8.67 9.78
N GLN A 69 -28.83 -8.58 9.28
CA GLN A 69 -29.73 -7.45 9.48
C GLN A 69 -30.78 -7.78 10.53
N VAL A 70 -31.00 -6.87 11.47
CA VAL A 70 -32.02 -7.01 12.53
C VAL A 70 -32.74 -5.66 12.65
N LEU A 71 -33.90 -5.53 11.98
CA LEU A 71 -34.59 -4.23 11.88
C LEU A 71 -35.14 -3.70 13.22
N SER A 72 -35.25 -4.53 14.25
CA SER A 72 -35.56 -4.06 15.62
C SER A 72 -34.41 -3.28 16.24
N ASP A 73 -33.19 -3.53 15.78
CA ASP A 73 -31.96 -3.04 16.37
C ASP A 73 -31.39 -1.88 15.55
N ARG A 74 -32.24 -1.14 14.82
CA ARG A 74 -31.80 -0.04 13.94
C ARG A 74 -31.32 1.15 14.76
N LEU A 75 -30.18 1.71 14.36
CA LEU A 75 -29.63 2.94 14.92
C LEU A 75 -29.46 2.91 16.45
N LEU A 76 -29.10 1.75 16.99
CA LEU A 76 -28.72 1.64 18.39
C LEU A 76 -27.40 2.39 18.63
N PRO A 77 -27.31 3.23 19.67
CA PRO A 77 -26.10 3.98 19.98
C PRO A 77 -24.95 3.06 20.43
N PRO A 78 -23.69 3.52 20.31
CA PRO A 78 -22.54 2.83 20.89
C PRO A 78 -22.74 2.54 22.37
N GLY A 79 -22.30 1.37 22.82
CA GLY A 79 -22.51 0.90 24.19
C GLY A 79 -23.85 0.19 24.44
N SER A 80 -24.70 0.03 23.41
CA SER A 80 -25.91 -0.79 23.51
C SER A 80 -25.55 -2.27 23.80
N PRO A 81 -26.41 -3.03 24.50
CA PRO A 81 -26.18 -4.45 24.75
C PRO A 81 -25.82 -5.18 23.46
N SER A 82 -24.78 -6.02 23.52
CA SER A 82 -24.19 -6.73 22.37
C SER A 82 -23.65 -5.87 21.20
N HIS A 83 -23.87 -4.55 21.16
CA HIS A 83 -23.45 -3.65 20.07
C HIS A 83 -22.50 -2.56 20.56
N TRP A 84 -21.22 -2.90 20.70
CA TRP A 84 -20.22 -2.02 21.32
C TRP A 84 -20.05 -0.69 20.58
N LEU A 85 -20.05 -0.72 19.25
CA LEU A 85 -19.96 0.47 18.39
C LEU A 85 -21.31 0.88 17.79
N GLY A 86 -22.41 0.34 18.32
CA GLY A 86 -23.76 0.59 17.83
C GLY A 86 -24.07 -0.16 16.53
N THR A 87 -25.22 0.18 15.96
CA THR A 87 -25.74 -0.44 14.73
C THR A 87 -26.06 0.61 13.67
N ASP A 88 -26.23 0.15 12.43
CA ASP A 88 -26.62 1.01 11.30
C ASP A 88 -28.14 1.05 11.04
N GLN A 89 -28.53 1.71 9.94
CA GLN A 89 -29.92 1.84 9.50
C GLN A 89 -30.61 0.51 9.20
N LEU A 90 -29.91 -0.61 9.10
CA LEU A 90 -30.47 -1.95 8.90
C LEU A 90 -30.28 -2.84 10.14
N GLY A 91 -29.83 -2.25 11.26
CA GLY A 91 -29.53 -2.96 12.50
C GLY A 91 -28.33 -3.90 12.39
N ARG A 92 -27.40 -3.62 11.48
CA ARG A 92 -26.15 -4.38 11.36
C ARG A 92 -25.12 -3.83 12.34
N ASP A 93 -24.38 -4.70 13.02
CA ASP A 93 -23.35 -4.34 14.00
C ASP A 93 -22.17 -3.60 13.35
N ILE A 94 -21.89 -2.37 13.78
CA ILE A 94 -20.85 -1.53 13.18
C ILE A 94 -19.45 -2.10 13.43
N LEU A 95 -19.18 -2.64 14.62
CA LEU A 95 -17.87 -3.21 14.95
C LEU A 95 -17.53 -4.39 14.04
N SER A 96 -18.47 -5.33 13.91
CA SER A 96 -18.32 -6.50 13.03
C SER A 96 -18.14 -6.07 11.57
N ARG A 97 -18.87 -5.04 11.13
CA ARG A 97 -18.69 -4.45 9.78
C ARG A 97 -17.32 -3.77 9.61
N LEU A 98 -16.81 -3.05 10.60
CA LEU A 98 -15.47 -2.46 10.52
C LEU A 98 -14.39 -3.54 10.40
N ILE A 99 -14.51 -4.61 11.19
CA ILE A 99 -13.61 -5.77 11.14
C ILE A 99 -13.69 -6.44 9.77
N GLY A 100 -14.89 -6.77 9.28
CA GLY A 100 -15.08 -7.37 7.96
C GLY A 100 -14.57 -6.47 6.82
N GLY A 101 -14.76 -5.16 6.94
CA GLY A 101 -14.31 -4.17 5.97
C GLY A 101 -12.79 -4.02 5.93
N SER A 102 -12.09 -4.20 7.05
CA SER A 102 -10.63 -4.11 7.08
C SER A 102 -9.97 -5.08 6.10
N ARG A 103 -10.45 -6.33 6.03
CA ARG A 103 -9.97 -7.34 5.09
C ARG A 103 -10.25 -6.97 3.64
N LEU A 104 -11.43 -6.42 3.37
CA LEU A 104 -11.82 -6.01 2.03
C LEU A 104 -10.98 -4.82 1.55
N THR A 105 -10.90 -3.74 2.35
CA THR A 105 -10.15 -2.52 2.01
C THR A 105 -8.66 -2.79 1.85
N LEU A 106 -8.03 -3.51 2.79
CA LEU A 106 -6.61 -3.87 2.68
C LEU A 106 -6.36 -4.84 1.52
N GLY A 107 -7.26 -5.79 1.28
CA GLY A 107 -7.16 -6.72 0.16
C GLY A 107 -7.23 -6.03 -1.20
N ILE A 108 -8.15 -5.08 -1.39
CA ILE A 108 -8.25 -4.27 -2.61
C ILE A 108 -6.98 -3.44 -2.81
N ALA A 109 -6.53 -2.75 -1.77
CA ALA A 109 -5.36 -1.88 -1.85
C ALA A 109 -4.09 -2.68 -2.18
N LEU A 110 -3.92 -3.85 -1.55
CA LEU A 110 -2.84 -4.79 -1.87
C LEU A 110 -2.91 -5.28 -3.32
N LEU A 111 -4.09 -5.69 -3.78
CA LEU A 111 -4.27 -6.21 -5.14
C LEU A 111 -3.92 -5.16 -6.19
N VAL A 112 -4.35 -3.91 -5.98
CA VAL A 112 -3.97 -2.78 -6.84
C VAL A 112 -2.44 -2.64 -6.90
N VAL A 113 -1.76 -2.60 -5.75
CA VAL A 113 -0.29 -2.44 -5.73
C VAL A 113 0.42 -3.61 -6.42
N VAL A 114 -0.03 -4.85 -6.18
CA VAL A 114 0.54 -6.06 -6.80
C VAL A 114 0.40 -6.05 -8.33
N ILE A 115 -0.64 -5.42 -8.88
CA ILE A 115 -0.82 -5.27 -10.34
C ILE A 115 0.01 -4.10 -10.87
N VAL A 116 -0.08 -2.96 -10.20
CA VAL A 116 0.42 -1.68 -10.69
C VAL A 116 1.94 -1.60 -10.65
N VAL A 117 2.57 -2.09 -9.57
CA VAL A 117 4.01 -2.00 -9.37
C VAL A 117 4.77 -2.78 -10.44
N PRO A 118 4.47 -4.06 -10.73
CA PRO A 118 5.16 -4.80 -11.79
C PRO A 118 4.98 -4.16 -13.17
N ILE A 119 3.77 -3.70 -13.52
CA ILE A 119 3.51 -3.04 -14.80
C ILE A 119 4.36 -1.78 -14.93
N GLY A 120 4.32 -0.91 -13.91
CA GLY A 120 5.12 0.31 -13.90
C GLY A 120 6.62 0.02 -13.95
N LEU A 121 7.10 -0.94 -13.16
CA LEU A 121 8.50 -1.33 -13.13
C LEU A 121 8.98 -1.86 -14.49
N LEU A 122 8.21 -2.73 -15.13
CA LEU A 122 8.53 -3.28 -16.45
C LEU A 122 8.59 -2.18 -17.51
N ILE A 123 7.57 -1.32 -17.57
CA ILE A 123 7.52 -0.22 -18.55
C ILE A 123 8.68 0.77 -18.31
N GLY A 124 8.87 1.20 -17.06
CA GLY A 124 9.88 2.18 -16.70
C GLY A 124 11.31 1.69 -16.90
N THR A 125 11.62 0.49 -16.43
CA THR A 125 12.96 -0.10 -16.63
C THR A 125 13.27 -0.38 -18.09
N THR A 126 12.28 -0.82 -18.88
CA THR A 126 12.46 -1.03 -20.32
C THR A 126 12.70 0.30 -21.04
N ALA A 127 11.91 1.33 -20.74
CA ALA A 127 12.08 2.66 -21.32
C ALA A 127 13.46 3.25 -20.98
N GLY A 128 13.84 3.22 -19.71
CA GLY A 128 15.12 3.77 -19.25
C GLY A 128 16.35 3.00 -19.74
N TYR A 129 16.24 1.69 -19.95
CA TYR A 129 17.36 0.86 -20.41
C TYR A 129 17.56 0.92 -21.93
N CYS A 130 16.47 0.82 -22.71
CA CYS A 130 16.53 0.80 -24.17
C CYS A 130 16.77 2.19 -24.76
N GLY A 131 16.24 3.25 -24.15
CA GLY A 131 16.36 4.61 -24.66
C GLY A 131 15.70 4.82 -26.02
N GLY A 132 16.02 5.96 -26.65
CA GLY A 132 15.64 6.27 -28.04
C GLY A 132 14.14 6.20 -28.32
N PHE A 133 13.76 5.48 -29.38
CA PHE A 133 12.36 5.38 -29.82
C PHE A 133 11.47 4.65 -28.81
N VAL A 134 11.95 3.55 -28.21
CA VAL A 134 11.19 2.77 -27.22
C VAL A 134 10.83 3.63 -26.01
N ASP A 135 11.81 4.37 -25.51
CA ASP A 135 11.62 5.32 -24.42
C ASP A 135 10.57 6.38 -24.77
N SER A 136 10.71 7.01 -25.94
CA SER A 136 9.79 8.05 -26.42
C SER A 136 8.34 7.57 -26.49
N VAL A 137 8.10 6.38 -27.05
CA VAL A 137 6.74 5.80 -27.16
C VAL A 137 6.15 5.47 -25.79
N LEU A 138 6.91 4.75 -24.95
CA LEU A 138 6.42 4.33 -23.63
C LEU A 138 6.16 5.54 -22.71
N MET A 139 7.04 6.54 -22.75
CA MET A 139 6.85 7.76 -21.97
C MET A 139 5.73 8.62 -22.53
N ARG A 140 5.50 8.66 -23.85
CA ARG A 140 4.33 9.37 -24.40
C ARG A 140 3.02 8.77 -23.89
N ILE A 141 2.88 7.44 -23.86
CA ILE A 141 1.69 6.77 -23.30
C ILE A 141 1.54 7.11 -21.81
N THR A 142 2.65 7.05 -21.07
CA THR A 142 2.70 7.38 -19.64
C THR A 142 2.26 8.83 -19.39
N ASP A 143 2.74 9.76 -20.21
CA ASP A 143 2.46 11.20 -20.08
C ASP A 143 1.00 11.54 -20.41
N VAL A 144 0.41 10.88 -21.41
CA VAL A 144 -1.02 11.01 -21.72
C VAL A 144 -1.87 10.57 -20.52
N ALA A 145 -1.53 9.45 -19.89
CA ALA A 145 -2.26 8.97 -18.72
C ALA A 145 -2.12 9.92 -17.51
N LEU A 146 -0.94 10.53 -17.32
CA LEU A 146 -0.68 11.48 -16.23
C LEU A 146 -1.27 12.87 -16.45
N ALA A 147 -1.63 13.23 -17.68
CA ALA A 147 -2.26 14.51 -17.99
C ALA A 147 -3.66 14.64 -17.38
N PHE A 148 -4.34 13.52 -17.15
CA PHE A 148 -5.66 13.49 -16.51
C PHE A 148 -5.52 13.39 -14.98
N PRO A 149 -6.39 14.08 -14.21
CA PRO A 149 -6.48 13.85 -12.77
C PRO A 149 -6.79 12.39 -12.47
N LYS A 150 -5.93 11.72 -11.68
CA LYS A 150 -6.01 10.28 -11.39
C LYS A 150 -7.40 9.84 -10.91
N ILE A 151 -8.01 10.61 -10.01
CA ILE A 151 -9.33 10.28 -9.44
C ILE A 151 -10.45 10.40 -10.48
N VAL A 152 -10.38 11.38 -11.37
CA VAL A 152 -11.39 11.59 -12.43
C VAL A 152 -11.33 10.42 -13.42
N LEU A 153 -10.13 10.00 -13.81
CA LEU A 153 -9.94 8.88 -14.71
C LEU A 153 -10.37 7.56 -14.07
N ALA A 154 -10.05 7.35 -12.78
CA ALA A 154 -10.48 6.17 -12.04
C ALA A 154 -12.01 6.10 -11.93
N LEU A 155 -12.66 7.24 -11.68
CA LEU A 155 -14.12 7.34 -11.64
C LEU A 155 -14.75 7.04 -13.01
N ALA A 156 -14.21 7.61 -14.09
CA ALA A 156 -14.69 7.38 -15.45
C ALA A 156 -14.63 5.89 -15.84
N PHE A 157 -13.50 5.23 -15.58
CA PHE A 157 -13.37 3.79 -15.84
C PHE A 157 -14.27 2.94 -14.94
N ALA A 158 -14.38 3.27 -13.64
CA ALA A 158 -15.25 2.55 -12.73
C ALA A 158 -16.74 2.68 -13.14
N ALA A 159 -17.15 3.88 -13.57
CA ALA A 159 -18.50 4.11 -14.10
C ALA A 159 -18.75 3.33 -15.40
N ALA A 160 -17.77 3.28 -16.30
CA ALA A 160 -17.88 2.55 -17.56
C ALA A 160 -17.91 1.03 -17.39
N LEU A 161 -17.11 0.49 -16.44
CA LEU A 161 -17.06 -0.94 -16.13
C LEU A 161 -18.23 -1.40 -15.26
N GLY A 162 -18.88 -0.47 -14.55
CA GLY A 162 -19.96 -0.73 -13.62
C GLY A 162 -19.47 -1.07 -12.20
N PRO A 163 -20.40 -1.14 -11.24
CA PRO A 163 -20.08 -1.35 -9.83
C PRO A 163 -19.44 -2.72 -9.57
N GLY A 164 -18.44 -2.77 -8.69
CA GLY A 164 -17.88 -4.02 -8.19
C GLY A 164 -16.42 -3.92 -7.76
N VAL A 165 -15.99 -4.86 -6.91
CA VAL A 165 -14.62 -4.92 -6.38
C VAL A 165 -13.59 -5.03 -7.51
N ILE A 166 -13.82 -5.97 -8.44
CA ILE A 166 -12.89 -6.23 -9.55
C ILE A 166 -12.81 -5.01 -10.47
N ASN A 167 -13.95 -4.42 -10.80
CA ASN A 167 -14.02 -3.24 -11.67
C ASN A 167 -13.31 -2.03 -11.05
N ALA A 168 -13.50 -1.80 -9.75
CA ALA A 168 -12.78 -0.76 -9.01
C ALA A 168 -11.26 -1.02 -9.02
N VAL A 169 -10.81 -2.26 -8.80
CA VAL A 169 -9.39 -2.62 -8.87
C VAL A 169 -8.82 -2.34 -10.26
N VAL A 170 -9.51 -2.75 -11.32
CA VAL A 170 -9.09 -2.52 -12.71
C VAL A 170 -9.02 -1.01 -13.01
N ALA A 171 -10.06 -0.25 -12.65
CA ALA A 171 -10.11 1.19 -12.86
C ALA A 171 -8.96 1.93 -12.15
N ILE A 172 -8.68 1.58 -10.90
CA ILE A 172 -7.55 2.17 -10.15
C ILE A 172 -6.21 1.72 -10.77
N SER A 173 -6.09 0.45 -11.18
CA SER A 173 -4.83 -0.08 -11.70
C SER A 173 -4.41 0.59 -13.01
N ILE A 174 -5.36 0.82 -13.92
CA ILE A 174 -5.13 1.50 -15.21
C ILE A 174 -4.61 2.93 -15.01
N THR A 175 -4.96 3.58 -13.90
CA THR A 175 -4.61 4.99 -13.64
C THR A 175 -3.40 5.17 -12.73
N ALA A 176 -2.98 4.13 -12.01
CA ALA A 176 -1.91 4.23 -11.01
C ALA A 176 -0.50 3.86 -11.54
N TRP A 177 -0.39 3.01 -12.56
CA TRP A 177 0.91 2.53 -13.08
C TRP A 177 1.85 3.59 -13.68
N PRO A 178 1.38 4.69 -14.31
CA PRO A 178 2.29 5.64 -14.99
C PRO A 178 3.30 6.29 -14.04
N ALA A 179 2.83 6.56 -12.81
CA ALA A 179 3.64 7.08 -11.73
C ALA A 179 4.87 6.19 -11.45
N TYR A 180 4.67 4.88 -11.35
CA TYR A 180 5.72 3.90 -11.08
C TYR A 180 6.66 3.74 -12.29
N ALA A 181 6.12 3.78 -13.51
CA ALA A 181 6.92 3.76 -14.73
C ALA A 181 7.91 4.92 -14.81
N ARG A 182 7.45 6.15 -14.51
CA ARG A 182 8.33 7.33 -14.51
C ARG A 182 9.43 7.24 -13.47
N LEU A 183 9.11 6.74 -12.27
CA LEU A 183 10.10 6.54 -11.20
C LEU A 183 11.14 5.48 -11.60
N ALA A 184 10.68 4.31 -12.04
CA ALA A 184 11.55 3.21 -12.45
C ALA A 184 12.44 3.61 -13.63
N ARG A 185 11.94 4.41 -14.58
CA ARG A 185 12.74 4.97 -15.67
C ARG A 185 13.86 5.85 -15.15
N ALA A 186 13.54 6.80 -14.26
CA ALA A 186 14.53 7.72 -13.72
C ALA A 186 15.64 7.00 -12.95
N GLU A 187 15.29 5.98 -12.15
CA GLU A 187 16.27 5.10 -11.48
C GLU A 187 17.12 4.33 -12.50
N THR A 188 16.48 3.76 -13.52
CA THR A 188 17.14 2.93 -14.52
C THR A 188 18.18 3.70 -15.31
N ILE A 189 17.88 4.94 -15.72
CA ILE A 189 18.85 5.78 -16.44
C ILE A 189 20.12 5.96 -15.62
N ARG A 190 19.99 6.21 -14.31
CA ARG A 190 21.16 6.35 -13.41
C ARG A 190 21.90 5.04 -13.24
N ILE A 191 21.19 3.95 -12.96
CA ILE A 191 21.80 2.62 -12.71
C ILE A 191 22.49 2.09 -13.96
N ALA A 192 21.90 2.28 -15.14
CA ALA A 192 22.42 1.79 -16.41
C ALA A 192 23.76 2.44 -16.82
N GLN A 193 24.09 3.60 -16.24
CA GLN A 193 25.36 4.32 -16.45
C GLN A 193 26.44 3.96 -15.41
N ALA A 194 26.17 3.04 -14.48
CA ALA A 194 27.14 2.67 -13.46
C ALA A 194 28.25 1.73 -13.98
N ASP A 195 29.48 1.89 -13.47
CA ASP A 195 30.67 1.15 -13.92
C ASP A 195 30.50 -0.37 -13.88
N TYR A 196 29.82 -0.90 -12.84
CA TYR A 196 29.60 -2.34 -12.71
C TYR A 196 28.64 -2.89 -13.78
N ILE A 197 27.73 -2.07 -14.32
CA ILE A 197 26.89 -2.46 -15.46
C ILE A 197 27.71 -2.50 -16.74
N HIS A 198 28.60 -1.52 -16.95
CA HIS A 198 29.54 -1.52 -18.07
C HIS A 198 30.47 -2.75 -18.03
N ALA A 199 31.02 -3.06 -16.87
CA ALA A 199 31.84 -4.27 -16.67
C ALA A 199 31.05 -5.56 -16.95
N ALA A 200 29.79 -5.65 -16.50
CA ALA A 200 28.94 -6.81 -16.79
C ALA A 200 28.64 -6.97 -18.30
N ARG A 201 28.47 -5.86 -19.03
CA ARG A 201 28.31 -5.87 -20.50
C ARG A 201 29.56 -6.38 -21.20
N LEU A 202 30.75 -5.93 -20.79
CA LEU A 202 32.03 -6.40 -21.33
C LEU A 202 32.25 -7.91 -21.10
N GLN A 203 31.67 -8.46 -20.02
CA GLN A 203 31.66 -9.89 -19.73
C GLN A 203 30.58 -10.68 -20.52
N GLY A 204 29.88 -10.04 -21.45
CA GLY A 204 28.88 -10.70 -22.32
C GLY A 204 27.49 -10.87 -21.69
N ALA A 205 27.15 -10.11 -20.64
CA ALA A 205 25.79 -10.14 -20.11
C ALA A 205 24.77 -9.56 -21.12
N SER A 206 23.73 -10.32 -21.44
CA SER A 206 22.66 -9.87 -22.34
C SER A 206 21.81 -8.76 -21.71
N GLY A 207 21.17 -7.93 -22.55
CA GLY A 207 20.30 -6.83 -22.09
C GLY A 207 19.21 -7.27 -21.11
N PRO A 208 18.43 -8.33 -21.39
CA PRO A 208 17.43 -8.85 -20.44
C PRO A 208 18.06 -9.35 -19.13
N ARG A 209 19.26 -9.94 -19.18
CA ARG A 209 19.98 -10.38 -17.98
C ARG A 209 20.39 -9.17 -17.13
N ILE A 210 20.86 -8.10 -17.75
CA ILE A 210 21.21 -6.85 -17.05
C ILE A 210 19.96 -6.25 -16.40
N LEU A 211 18.87 -6.15 -17.16
CA LEU A 211 17.62 -5.55 -16.71
C LEU A 211 17.02 -6.33 -15.53
N LEU A 212 16.83 -7.64 -15.66
CA LEU A 212 16.15 -8.44 -14.63
C LEU A 212 17.02 -8.76 -13.41
N ARG A 213 18.34 -8.91 -13.58
CA ARG A 213 19.23 -9.35 -12.50
C ARG A 213 19.95 -8.22 -11.78
N TYR A 214 20.09 -7.06 -12.42
CA TYR A 214 20.80 -5.92 -11.84
C TYR A 214 19.87 -4.72 -11.65
N ILE A 215 19.21 -4.26 -12.72
CA ILE A 215 18.46 -3.00 -12.68
C ILE A 215 17.16 -3.13 -11.88
N VAL A 216 16.31 -4.10 -12.23
CA VAL A 216 15.01 -4.31 -11.57
C VAL A 216 15.16 -4.47 -10.04
N PRO A 217 16.05 -5.34 -9.51
CA PRO A 217 16.23 -5.48 -8.07
C PRO A 217 16.68 -4.20 -7.38
N LEU A 218 17.49 -3.36 -8.05
CA LEU A 218 17.94 -2.07 -7.50
C LEU A 218 16.81 -1.03 -7.51
N CYS A 219 15.98 -0.99 -8.55
CA CYS A 219 14.83 -0.09 -8.62
C CYS A 219 13.74 -0.45 -7.59
N MET A 220 13.65 -1.72 -7.16
CA MET A 220 12.62 -2.19 -6.23
C MET A 220 12.62 -1.43 -4.90
N SER A 221 13.77 -0.98 -4.37
CA SER A 221 13.79 -0.23 -3.11
C SER A 221 13.04 1.08 -3.21
N SER A 222 13.31 1.89 -4.25
CA SER A 222 12.62 3.17 -4.48
C SER A 222 11.14 2.95 -4.78
N VAL A 223 10.81 1.89 -5.52
CA VAL A 223 9.44 1.55 -5.89
C VAL A 223 8.61 1.05 -4.70
N ILE A 224 9.20 0.29 -3.76
CA ILE A 224 8.52 -0.15 -2.53
C ILE A 224 8.20 1.05 -1.62
N VAL A 225 9.16 1.97 -1.47
CA VAL A 225 8.94 3.21 -0.70
C VAL A 225 7.78 4.02 -1.31
N ARG A 226 7.83 4.22 -2.64
CA ARG A 226 6.76 4.87 -3.40
C ARG A 226 5.41 4.18 -3.20
N ALA A 227 5.36 2.86 -3.30
CA ALA A 227 4.13 2.07 -3.17
C ALA A 227 3.51 2.19 -1.78
N THR A 228 4.35 2.28 -0.75
CA THR A 228 3.89 2.43 0.64
C THR A 228 3.23 3.80 0.84
N LEU A 229 3.86 4.86 0.33
CA LEU A 229 3.32 6.23 0.38
C LEU A 229 2.03 6.37 -0.45
N ASP A 230 1.99 5.79 -1.65
CA ASP A 230 0.83 5.83 -2.53
C ASP A 230 -0.37 5.04 -1.96
N MET A 231 -0.16 4.13 -1.00
CA MET A 231 -1.19 3.27 -0.44
C MET A 231 -2.33 4.06 0.21
N ALA A 232 -2.01 5.15 0.93
CA ALA A 232 -3.02 6.03 1.51
C ALA A 232 -3.94 6.62 0.43
N GLY A 233 -3.37 7.06 -0.70
CA GLY A 233 -4.12 7.58 -1.84
C GLY A 233 -4.95 6.50 -2.54
N ILE A 234 -4.45 5.27 -2.63
CA ILE A 234 -5.20 4.12 -3.17
C ILE A 234 -6.40 3.82 -2.28
N ILE A 235 -6.21 3.70 -0.97
CA ILE A 235 -7.30 3.44 -0.02
C ILE A 235 -8.37 4.54 -0.09
N LEU A 236 -7.95 5.81 -0.14
CA LEU A 236 -8.88 6.93 -0.27
C LEU A 236 -9.65 6.87 -1.60
N THR A 237 -9.01 6.44 -2.69
CA THR A 237 -9.68 6.25 -3.98
C THR A 237 -10.70 5.11 -3.92
N VAL A 238 -10.34 3.98 -3.31
CA VAL A 238 -11.25 2.84 -3.09
C VAL A 238 -12.48 3.28 -2.29
N ALA A 239 -12.25 3.96 -1.17
CA ALA A 239 -13.33 4.48 -0.33
C ALA A 239 -14.18 5.53 -1.08
N GLY A 240 -13.56 6.38 -1.89
CA GLY A 240 -14.27 7.36 -2.73
C GLY A 240 -15.16 6.69 -3.78
N LEU A 241 -14.67 5.65 -4.46
CA LEU A 241 -15.49 4.87 -5.40
C LEU A 241 -16.61 4.11 -4.68
N GLY A 242 -16.33 3.53 -3.51
CA GLY A 242 -17.35 2.89 -2.65
C GLY A 242 -18.43 3.87 -2.20
N PHE A 243 -18.03 5.08 -1.81
CA PHE A 243 -18.94 6.16 -1.42
C PHE A 243 -19.85 6.60 -2.57
N LEU A 244 -19.33 6.58 -3.81
CA LEU A 244 -20.09 6.87 -5.02
C LEU A 244 -20.88 5.66 -5.56
N GLY A 245 -20.86 4.52 -4.86
CA GLY A 245 -21.59 3.32 -5.25
C GLY A 245 -20.96 2.50 -6.37
N LEU A 246 -19.72 2.81 -6.76
CA LEU A 246 -18.97 2.11 -7.82
C LEU A 246 -18.00 1.05 -7.28
N GLY A 247 -17.80 1.02 -5.95
CA GLY A 247 -16.97 0.04 -5.27
C GLY A 247 -17.70 -1.28 -5.00
N ALA A 248 -17.35 -1.92 -3.88
CA ALA A 248 -18.01 -3.14 -3.43
C ALA A 248 -19.48 -2.86 -3.10
N GLN A 249 -20.36 -3.77 -3.51
CA GLN A 249 -21.80 -3.58 -3.39
C GLN A 249 -22.37 -4.17 -2.10
N PRO A 250 -23.48 -3.62 -1.56
CA PRO A 250 -24.21 -4.25 -0.46
C PRO A 250 -24.56 -5.72 -0.76
N PRO A 251 -24.53 -6.62 0.25
CA PRO A 251 -24.45 -6.36 1.68
C PRO A 251 -23.02 -6.17 2.24
N SER A 252 -21.99 -6.18 1.37
CA SER A 252 -20.58 -6.16 1.79
C SER A 252 -20.24 -5.00 2.75
N PRO A 253 -19.33 -5.22 3.72
CA PRO A 253 -18.96 -4.21 4.70
C PRO A 253 -17.84 -3.30 4.19
N GLU A 254 -18.05 -2.62 3.06
CA GLU A 254 -17.06 -1.67 2.53
C GLU A 254 -17.15 -0.31 3.24
N TRP A 255 -16.01 0.22 3.69
CA TRP A 255 -15.97 1.42 4.53
C TRP A 255 -16.46 2.68 3.81
N GLY A 256 -16.09 2.89 2.54
CA GLY A 256 -16.58 4.01 1.74
C GLY A 256 -18.10 4.03 1.60
N PHE A 257 -18.70 2.88 1.31
CA PHE A 257 -20.16 2.73 1.27
C PHE A 257 -20.80 2.95 2.65
N MET A 258 -20.18 2.48 3.73
CA MET A 258 -20.68 2.73 5.10
C MET A 258 -20.69 4.23 5.44
N VAL A 259 -19.67 4.99 5.02
CA VAL A 259 -19.66 6.45 5.16
C VAL A 259 -20.80 7.07 4.34
N ALA A 260 -21.03 6.61 3.11
CA ALA A 260 -22.10 7.13 2.26
C ALA A 260 -23.50 6.88 2.83
N SER A 261 -23.75 5.68 3.37
CA SER A 261 -25.06 5.35 3.96
C SER A 261 -25.29 6.08 5.28
N GLY A 262 -24.24 6.25 6.10
CA GLY A 262 -24.29 7.01 7.35
C GLY A 262 -24.55 8.51 7.16
N ARG A 263 -24.25 9.08 5.99
CA ARG A 263 -24.48 10.50 5.68
C ARG A 263 -25.92 10.95 5.95
N ASN A 264 -26.91 10.12 5.64
CA ASN A 264 -28.33 10.47 5.78
C ASN A 264 -28.81 10.50 7.23
N VAL A 265 -28.06 9.90 8.16
CA VAL A 265 -28.39 9.81 9.59
C VAL A 265 -27.30 10.45 10.45
N LEU A 266 -26.47 11.32 9.88
CA LEU A 266 -25.28 11.84 10.56
C LEU A 266 -25.63 12.63 11.83
N LEU A 267 -26.75 13.36 11.83
CA LEU A 267 -27.19 14.15 12.97
C LEU A 267 -27.76 13.28 14.10
N ASP A 268 -28.41 12.17 13.77
CA ASP A 268 -29.07 11.29 14.75
C ASP A 268 -28.16 10.13 15.22
N ALA A 269 -27.34 9.60 14.31
CA ALA A 269 -26.53 8.42 14.47
C ALA A 269 -25.13 8.62 13.84
N TRP A 270 -24.41 9.62 14.37
CA TRP A 270 -23.09 10.05 13.88
C TRP A 270 -22.08 8.90 13.71
N TRP A 271 -22.12 7.90 14.59
CA TRP A 271 -21.20 6.75 14.60
C TRP A 271 -21.23 5.94 13.30
N VAL A 272 -22.37 5.90 12.60
CA VAL A 272 -22.56 5.12 11.37
C VAL A 272 -21.63 5.60 10.26
N ALA A 273 -21.43 6.92 10.13
CA ALA A 273 -20.52 7.50 9.15
C ALA A 273 -19.12 7.79 9.72
N THR A 274 -19.03 8.27 10.97
CA THR A 274 -17.76 8.72 11.54
C THR A 274 -16.79 7.57 11.81
N LEU A 275 -17.26 6.42 12.32
CA LEU A 275 -16.39 5.28 12.64
C LEU A 275 -15.70 4.66 11.41
N PRO A 276 -16.40 4.35 10.29
CA PRO A 276 -15.71 3.90 9.08
C PRO A 276 -14.81 4.99 8.47
N GLY A 277 -15.19 6.27 8.57
CA GLY A 277 -14.33 7.38 8.19
C GLY A 277 -13.03 7.44 9.01
N ALA A 278 -13.12 7.23 10.32
CA ALA A 278 -11.97 7.15 11.22
C ALA A 278 -11.09 5.93 10.91
N ALA A 279 -11.68 4.79 10.54
CA ALA A 279 -10.91 3.62 10.10
C ALA A 279 -10.11 3.89 8.81
N ILE A 280 -10.72 4.58 7.82
CA ILE A 280 -10.03 5.03 6.60
C ILE A 280 -8.89 5.99 6.93
N LEU A 281 -9.12 6.95 7.85
CA LEU A 281 -8.09 7.89 8.29
C LEU A 281 -6.92 7.17 8.97
N LEU A 282 -7.20 6.26 9.91
CA LEU A 282 -6.19 5.52 10.67
C LEU A 282 -5.31 4.66 9.76
N VAL A 283 -5.90 3.92 8.82
CA VAL A 283 -5.11 3.11 7.89
C VAL A 283 -4.27 3.98 6.95
N SER A 284 -4.81 5.11 6.49
CA SER A 284 -4.09 6.04 5.62
C SER A 284 -2.91 6.68 6.35
N LEU A 285 -3.11 7.08 7.61
CA LEU A 285 -2.06 7.59 8.49
C LEU A 285 -0.97 6.53 8.71
N ALA A 286 -1.35 5.29 9.00
CA ALA A 286 -0.40 4.19 9.23
C ALA A 286 0.51 3.95 8.02
N PHE A 287 -0.05 3.92 6.81
CA PHE A 287 0.74 3.77 5.58
C PHE A 287 1.62 4.98 5.27
N ASN A 288 1.14 6.21 5.51
CA ASN A 288 1.96 7.41 5.34
C ASN A 288 3.17 7.41 6.28
N LEU A 289 2.94 7.20 7.58
CA LEU A 289 4.01 7.15 8.58
C LEU A 289 5.02 6.02 8.30
N LEU A 290 4.53 4.85 7.88
CA LEU A 290 5.41 3.75 7.48
C LEU A 290 6.22 4.10 6.23
N GLY A 291 5.58 4.72 5.23
CA GLY A 291 6.23 5.11 3.98
C GLY A 291 7.34 6.14 4.18
N ASP A 292 7.09 7.14 5.03
CA ASP A 292 8.10 8.14 5.42
C ASP A 292 9.27 7.47 6.15
N GLY A 293 8.98 6.59 7.11
CA GLY A 293 10.03 5.85 7.81
C GLY A 293 10.87 4.94 6.90
N LEU A 294 10.24 4.28 5.92
CA LEU A 294 10.96 3.50 4.92
C LEU A 294 11.80 4.41 4.02
N ARG A 295 11.27 5.55 3.60
CA ARG A 295 12.00 6.54 2.79
C ARG A 295 13.28 7.00 3.49
N ASP A 296 13.20 7.35 4.76
CA ASP A 296 14.37 7.79 5.56
C ASP A 296 15.45 6.71 5.64
N VAL A 297 15.04 5.45 5.75
CA VAL A 297 15.95 4.30 5.88
C VAL A 297 16.61 3.94 4.55
N PHE A 298 15.91 4.15 3.43
CA PHE A 298 16.39 3.87 2.08
C PHE A 298 17.07 5.06 1.40
N ASP A 299 16.97 6.28 1.94
CA ASP A 299 17.67 7.45 1.42
C ASP A 299 19.20 7.33 1.67
N PRO A 300 20.04 7.27 0.61
CA PRO A 300 21.49 7.18 0.76
C PRO A 300 22.14 8.43 1.35
N ARG A 301 21.46 9.59 1.35
CA ARG A 301 22.05 10.89 1.72
C ARG A 301 22.15 11.13 3.23
N HIS A 302 21.45 10.36 4.04
CA HIS A 302 21.52 10.44 5.51
C HIS A 302 22.54 9.45 6.12
N GLY A 303 23.44 8.91 5.29
CA GLY A 303 24.53 8.03 5.68
C GLY A 303 25.90 8.63 5.38
N ALA A 304 26.23 9.73 6.07
CA ALA A 304 27.60 10.20 6.28
C ALA A 304 27.74 10.55 7.76
#